data_AF-A0AAJ2W4U2-F1
#
_entry.id   AF-A0AAJ2W4U2-F1
#
_cell.length_a   1.000
_cell.length_b   1.000
_cell.length_c   1.000
_cell.angle_alpha   90.00
_cell.angle_beta   90.00
_cell.angle_gamma   90.00
#
_symmetry.space_group_name_H-M   'P 1'
#
loop_
_entity.id
_entity.type
_entity.pdbx_description
1 polymer ?
#
loop_
_entity_poly.entity_id
_entity_poly.type
_entity_poly.pdbx_seq_one_letter_code
_entity_poly.pdbx_strand_id
1 'polypeptide(L)'
;MTDSPTPRDAGVARAELRDDEARRLLGMLAPGGLPLRAQQWVADGLDDPSVSALADALTRTDEQRTELLAEAAATLGLGFASVKAARAYHGERLVASMTAASAPADALGMANGFTDTIEESVRDSISRLFRPRG
;
A
#
# COMPACT_ATOMS: atom_id res chain seq x y z
N MET A 1 -28.33 7.84 10.39
CA MET A 1 -27.52 8.12 9.20
C MET A 1 -26.67 6.89 8.95
N THR A 2 -27.08 6.03 8.03
CA THR A 2 -26.28 4.89 7.58
C THR A 2 -25.29 5.41 6.56
N ASP A 3 -24.05 5.64 6.98
CA ASP A 3 -22.92 5.67 6.05
C ASP A 3 -22.92 4.32 5.34
N SER A 4 -23.50 4.27 4.14
CA SER A 4 -23.37 3.09 3.30
C SER A 4 -21.90 3.09 2.86
N PRO A 5 -21.10 2.08 3.24
CA PRO A 5 -19.68 2.06 2.89
C PRO A 5 -19.57 2.19 1.38
N THR A 6 -18.69 3.07 0.91
CA THR A 6 -18.41 3.27 -0.50
C THR A 6 -18.21 1.90 -1.15
N PRO A 7 -18.93 1.58 -2.24
CA PRO A 7 -18.79 0.29 -2.89
C PRO A 7 -17.33 0.09 -3.29
N ARG A 8 -16.77 -1.06 -2.91
CA ARG A 8 -15.44 -1.48 -3.38
C ARG A 8 -15.51 -1.66 -4.89
N ASP A 9 -14.45 -1.25 -5.57
CA ASP A 9 -14.35 -1.31 -7.02
C ASP A 9 -13.11 -2.10 -7.47
N ALA A 10 -13.04 -2.37 -8.77
CA ALA A 10 -11.94 -3.12 -9.36
C ALA A 10 -10.57 -2.44 -9.15
N GLY A 11 -10.54 -1.11 -8.92
CA GLY A 11 -9.32 -0.38 -8.60
C GLY A 11 -8.76 -0.80 -7.24
N VAL A 12 -9.62 -0.92 -6.23
CA VAL A 12 -9.24 -1.43 -4.89
C VAL A 12 -8.71 -2.86 -4.99
N ALA A 13 -9.40 -3.75 -5.70
CA ALA A 13 -8.97 -5.13 -5.89
C ALA A 13 -7.60 -5.24 -6.58
N ARG A 14 -7.35 -4.45 -7.62
CA ARG A 14 -6.05 -4.39 -8.31
C ARG A 14 -4.94 -3.91 -7.39
N ALA A 15 -5.21 -2.91 -6.54
CA ALA A 15 -4.24 -2.40 -5.58
C ALA A 15 -3.90 -3.45 -4.51
N GLU A 16 -4.90 -4.16 -3.99
CA GLU A 16 -4.70 -5.23 -3.00
C GLU A 16 -3.94 -6.43 -3.58
N LEU A 17 -4.26 -6.87 -4.81
CA LEU A 17 -3.50 -7.93 -5.48
C LEU A 17 -2.05 -7.51 -5.67
N ARG A 18 -1.81 -6.26 -6.10
CA ARG A 18 -0.46 -5.71 -6.24
C ARG A 18 0.28 -5.62 -4.90
N ASP A 19 -0.41 -5.27 -3.81
CA ASP A 19 0.15 -5.27 -2.45
C ASP A 19 0.57 -6.69 -2.01
N ASP A 20 -0.27 -7.69 -2.27
CA ASP A 20 0.04 -9.08 -1.95
C ASP A 20 1.20 -9.63 -2.80
N GLU A 21 1.29 -9.27 -4.08
CA GLU A 21 2.43 -9.62 -4.93
C GLU A 21 3.74 -8.98 -4.43
N ALA A 22 3.69 -7.73 -3.97
CA ALA A 22 4.85 -7.12 -3.33
C ALA A 22 5.25 -7.87 -2.05
N ARG A 23 4.29 -8.25 -1.20
CA ARG A 23 4.55 -9.05 0.01
C ARG A 23 5.12 -10.41 -0.33
N ARG A 24 4.68 -11.06 -1.41
CA ARG A 24 5.22 -12.33 -1.90
C ARG A 24 6.72 -12.21 -2.20
N LEU A 25 7.10 -11.23 -3.02
CA LEU A 25 8.49 -10.99 -3.39
C LEU A 25 9.39 -10.61 -2.20
N LEU A 26 8.80 -10.06 -1.14
CA LEU A 26 9.49 -9.68 0.09
C LEU A 26 9.48 -10.78 1.16
N GLY A 27 8.85 -11.93 0.92
CA GLY A 27 8.76 -13.03 1.89
C GLY A 27 7.85 -12.73 3.09
N MET A 28 6.88 -11.83 2.92
CA MET A 28 5.95 -11.37 3.98
C MET A 28 4.50 -11.78 3.71
N LEU A 29 4.26 -12.54 2.64
CA LEU A 29 2.93 -12.99 2.26
C LEU A 29 2.39 -13.99 3.28
N ALA A 30 1.11 -13.86 3.62
CA ALA A 30 0.34 -14.87 4.34
C ALA A 30 -0.55 -15.64 3.34
N PRO A 31 -0.12 -16.81 2.84
CA PRO A 31 -0.77 -17.47 1.70
C PRO A 31 -2.11 -18.12 2.05
N GLY A 32 -2.29 -18.54 3.32
CA GLY A 32 -3.51 -19.20 3.77
C GLY A 32 -4.80 -18.36 3.61
N GLY A 33 -4.68 -17.02 3.60
CA GLY A 33 -5.82 -16.12 3.37
C GLY A 33 -6.05 -15.73 1.91
N LEU A 34 -5.20 -16.16 0.98
CA LEU A 34 -5.28 -15.74 -0.43
C LEU A 34 -6.58 -16.14 -1.13
N PRO A 35 -7.10 -17.38 -0.99
CA PRO A 35 -8.32 -17.76 -1.71
C PRO A 35 -9.52 -16.89 -1.33
N LEU A 36 -9.67 -16.58 -0.04
CA LEU A 36 -10.75 -15.70 0.42
C LEU A 36 -10.59 -14.26 -0.09
N ARG A 37 -9.37 -13.73 -0.12
CA ARG A 37 -9.10 -12.41 -0.71
C ARG A 37 -9.38 -12.39 -2.20
N ALA A 38 -9.01 -13.44 -2.93
CA ALA A 38 -9.30 -13.56 -4.36
C ALA A 38 -10.81 -13.64 -4.64
N GLN A 39 -11.59 -14.33 -3.81
CA GLN A 39 -13.06 -14.28 -3.90
C GLN A 39 -13.60 -12.85 -3.74
N GLN A 40 -13.04 -12.08 -2.81
CA GLN A 40 -13.39 -10.66 -2.67
C GLN A 40 -12.97 -9.83 -3.90
N TRP A 41 -11.79 -10.08 -4.47
CA TRP A 41 -11.34 -9.38 -5.69
C TRP A 41 -12.26 -9.64 -6.88
N VAL A 42 -12.73 -10.88 -7.07
CA VAL A 42 -13.74 -11.20 -8.09
C VAL A 42 -15.04 -10.46 -7.82
N ALA A 43 -15.51 -10.43 -6.56
CA ALA A 43 -16.72 -9.69 -6.18
C ALA A 43 -16.58 -8.17 -6.37
N ASP A 44 -15.38 -7.63 -6.20
CA ASP A 44 -15.03 -6.23 -6.45
C ASP A 44 -14.89 -5.90 -7.95
N GLY A 45 -15.02 -6.90 -8.84
CA GLY A 45 -15.05 -6.74 -10.30
C GLY A 45 -13.75 -7.11 -11.02
N LEU A 46 -12.81 -7.77 -10.35
CA LEU A 46 -11.60 -8.32 -10.96
C LEU A 46 -11.88 -9.72 -11.55
N ASP A 47 -12.71 -9.75 -12.61
CA ASP A 47 -13.14 -10.97 -13.30
C ASP A 47 -12.08 -11.42 -14.31
N ASP A 48 -11.07 -12.15 -13.84
CA ASP A 48 -10.03 -12.78 -14.66
C ASP A 48 -9.86 -14.25 -14.27
N PRO A 49 -9.72 -15.19 -15.22
CA PRO A 49 -9.60 -16.63 -14.94
C PRO A 49 -8.48 -16.98 -13.95
N SER A 50 -7.37 -16.25 -13.97
CA SER A 50 -6.25 -16.46 -13.04
C SER A 50 -6.61 -16.09 -11.59
N VAL A 51 -7.46 -15.08 -11.40
CA VAL A 51 -7.98 -14.67 -10.08
C VAL A 51 -9.03 -15.66 -9.60
N SER A 52 -9.92 -16.13 -10.49
CA SER A 52 -10.88 -17.19 -10.17
C SER A 52 -10.18 -18.49 -9.76
N ALA A 53 -9.11 -18.88 -10.45
CA ALA A 53 -8.33 -20.05 -10.09
C ALA A 53 -7.72 -19.94 -8.68
N LEU A 54 -7.27 -18.74 -8.29
CA LEU A 54 -6.81 -18.47 -6.92
C LEU A 54 -7.95 -18.49 -5.90
N ALA A 55 -9.13 -17.97 -6.25
CA ALA A 55 -10.33 -17.96 -5.41
C ALA A 55 -10.79 -19.37 -5.03
N ASP A 56 -10.60 -20.33 -5.94
CA ASP A 56 -10.95 -21.75 -5.75
C ASP A 56 -9.84 -22.58 -5.07
N ALA A 57 -8.68 -21.99 -4.76
CA ALA A 57 -7.50 -22.68 -4.25
C ALA A 57 -7.52 -23.00 -2.74
N LEU A 58 -8.70 -23.17 -2.14
CA LEU A 58 -8.85 -23.44 -0.69
C LEU A 58 -8.17 -24.74 -0.24
N THR A 59 -8.09 -25.74 -1.09
CA THR A 59 -7.47 -27.05 -0.78
C THR A 59 -6.01 -27.16 -1.23
N ARG A 60 -5.47 -26.13 -1.87
CA ARG A 60 -4.09 -26.09 -2.39
C ARG A 60 -3.08 -25.81 -1.28
N THR A 61 -1.82 -26.19 -1.50
CA THR A 61 -0.73 -25.84 -0.58
C THR A 61 -0.42 -24.34 -0.64
N ASP A 62 0.31 -23.83 0.35
CA ASP A 62 0.72 -22.43 0.39
C ASP A 62 1.63 -22.06 -0.78
N GLU A 63 2.51 -22.98 -1.22
CA GLU A 63 3.35 -22.81 -2.41
C GLU A 63 2.47 -22.66 -3.66
N GLN A 64 1.50 -23.54 -3.85
CA GLN A 64 0.59 -23.51 -4.99
C GLN A 64 -0.26 -22.23 -5.03
N ARG A 65 -0.76 -21.77 -3.87
CA ARG A 65 -1.49 -20.49 -3.77
C ARG A 65 -0.57 -19.30 -4.10
N THR A 66 0.69 -19.38 -3.69
CA THR A 66 1.70 -18.36 -3.96
C THR A 66 2.06 -18.30 -5.45
N GLU A 67 2.14 -19.45 -6.12
CA GLU A 67 2.33 -19.56 -7.58
C GLU A 67 1.14 -18.98 -8.34
N LEU A 68 -0.09 -19.32 -7.94
CA LEU A 68 -1.32 -18.78 -8.53
C LEU A 68 -1.42 -17.25 -8.37
N LEU A 69 -1.00 -16.69 -7.23
CA LEU A 69 -0.90 -15.24 -7.05
C LEU A 69 0.09 -14.62 -8.04
N ALA A 70 1.26 -15.23 -8.23
CA ALA A 70 2.27 -14.74 -9.16
C ALA A 70 1.77 -14.78 -10.62
N GLU A 71 1.05 -15.84 -10.99
CA GLU A 71 0.39 -15.97 -12.29
C GLU A 71 -0.66 -14.87 -12.49
N ALA A 72 -1.56 -14.67 -11.52
CA ALA A 72 -2.57 -13.62 -11.60
C ALA A 72 -1.96 -12.21 -11.70
N ALA A 73 -0.92 -11.94 -10.93
CA ALA A 73 -0.20 -10.67 -11.01
C ALA A 73 0.48 -10.48 -12.38
N ALA A 74 1.02 -11.54 -12.99
CA ALA A 74 1.60 -11.47 -14.32
C ALA A 74 0.54 -11.20 -15.39
N THR A 75 -0.55 -11.97 -15.40
CA THR A 75 -1.66 -11.85 -16.37
C THR A 75 -2.28 -10.45 -16.35
N LEU A 76 -2.45 -9.86 -15.17
CA LEU A 76 -3.09 -8.55 -14.99
C LEU A 76 -2.11 -7.35 -15.12
N GLY A 77 -0.83 -7.61 -15.38
CA GLY A 77 0.22 -6.58 -15.44
C GLY A 77 0.52 -5.92 -14.09
N LEU A 78 0.25 -6.62 -12.99
CA LEU A 78 0.43 -6.14 -11.62
C LEU A 78 1.72 -6.63 -10.96
N GLY A 79 2.52 -7.44 -11.66
CA GLY A 79 3.83 -7.91 -11.21
C GLY A 79 4.89 -6.80 -11.08
N PHE A 80 6.02 -7.15 -10.45
CA PHE A 80 7.19 -6.28 -10.31
C PHE A 80 8.38 -6.83 -11.09
N ALA A 81 9.12 -5.93 -11.75
CA ALA A 81 10.33 -6.29 -12.50
C ALA A 81 11.50 -6.75 -11.61
N SER A 82 11.48 -6.42 -10.31
CA SER A 82 12.52 -6.83 -9.36
C SER A 82 12.03 -6.72 -7.91
N VAL A 83 12.73 -7.41 -7.01
CA VAL A 83 12.54 -7.27 -5.55
C VAL A 83 12.77 -5.82 -5.09
N LYS A 84 13.71 -5.09 -5.72
CA LYS A 84 13.94 -3.66 -5.44
C LYS A 84 12.71 -2.81 -5.76
N ALA A 85 12.05 -3.08 -6.89
CA ALA A 85 10.82 -2.37 -7.27
C ALA A 85 9.66 -2.69 -6.33
N ALA A 86 9.50 -3.97 -5.94
CA ALA A 86 8.51 -4.38 -4.94
C ALA A 86 8.74 -3.69 -3.58
N ARG A 87 10.00 -3.58 -3.14
CA ARG A 87 10.36 -2.87 -1.91
C ARG A 87 10.05 -1.38 -1.97
N ALA A 88 10.37 -0.72 -3.08
CA ALA A 88 10.07 0.70 -3.28
C ALA A 88 8.55 0.96 -3.20
N TYR A 89 7.77 0.18 -3.95
CA TYR A 89 6.32 0.24 -3.91
C TYR A 89 5.74 -0.01 -2.51
N HIS A 90 6.24 -1.04 -1.80
CA HIS A 90 5.80 -1.32 -0.44
C HIS A 90 6.13 -0.18 0.54
N GLY A 91 7.32 0.43 0.40
CA GLY A 91 7.72 1.60 1.20
C GLY A 91 6.84 2.82 0.95
N GLU A 92 6.51 3.11 -0.31
CA GLU A 92 5.59 4.18 -0.69
C GLU A 92 4.19 3.98 -0.08
N ARG A 93 3.67 2.73 -0.15
CA ARG A 93 2.38 2.36 0.46
C ARG A 93 2.38 2.55 1.97
N LEU A 94 3.46 2.17 2.67
CA LEU A 94 3.59 2.37 4.11
C LEU A 94 3.58 3.85 4.47
N VAL A 95 4.39 4.67 3.78
CA VAL A 95 4.41 6.13 3.99
C VAL A 95 3.03 6.73 3.74
N ALA A 96 2.37 6.37 2.64
CA ALA A 96 1.02 6.84 2.33
C ALA A 96 0.01 6.47 3.42
N SER A 97 0.09 5.26 3.97
CA SER A 97 -0.79 4.82 5.05
C SER A 97 -0.55 5.59 6.36
N MET A 98 0.72 5.90 6.68
CA MET A 98 1.07 6.74 7.83
C MET A 98 0.56 8.17 7.67
N THR A 99 0.75 8.78 6.49
CA THR A 99 0.26 10.15 6.23
C THR A 99 -1.26 10.22 6.23
N ALA A 100 -1.96 9.20 5.71
CA ALA A 100 -3.42 9.13 5.74
C ALA A 100 -3.95 8.95 7.17
N ALA A 101 -3.27 8.14 8.00
CA ALA A 101 -3.61 7.97 9.42
C ALA A 101 -3.36 9.25 10.25
N SER A 102 -2.40 10.09 9.86
CA SER A 102 -2.16 11.40 10.47
C SER A 102 -3.12 12.50 10.01
N ALA A 103 -3.90 12.29 8.94
CA ALA A 103 -4.73 13.32 8.31
C ALA A 103 -6.01 13.77 9.07
N PRO A 104 -6.66 13.01 9.98
CA PRO A 104 -7.90 13.48 10.58
C PRO A 104 -7.74 14.33 11.85
N ALA A 105 -6.52 14.65 12.31
CA ALA A 105 -6.31 15.46 13.50
C ALA A 105 -6.05 16.97 13.24
N ASP A 106 -5.71 17.39 12.00
CA ASP A 106 -5.19 18.75 11.75
C ASP A 106 -6.02 19.60 10.77
N ALA A 107 -7.10 19.08 10.18
CA ALA A 107 -7.84 19.79 9.13
C ALA A 107 -8.71 20.97 9.62
N LEU A 108 -8.79 21.25 10.94
CA LEU A 108 -9.56 22.39 11.49
C LEU A 108 -8.75 23.34 12.40
N GLY A 109 -7.44 23.14 12.58
CA GLY A 109 -6.65 23.91 13.57
C GLY A 109 -5.46 24.72 13.05
N MET A 110 -4.93 24.44 11.85
CA MET A 110 -3.56 24.84 11.48
C MET A 110 -3.45 25.86 10.35
N ALA A 111 -4.45 26.73 10.13
CA ALA A 111 -4.39 27.68 9.02
C ALA A 111 -3.68 29.02 9.32
N ASN A 112 -3.36 29.36 10.58
CA ASN A 112 -2.80 30.68 10.91
C ASN A 112 -1.51 30.69 11.78
N GLY A 113 -0.88 29.53 12.02
CA GLY A 113 0.26 29.45 12.96
C GLY A 113 1.53 28.78 12.44
N PHE A 114 1.57 28.29 11.20
CA PHE A 114 2.68 27.44 10.73
C PHE A 114 3.76 28.16 9.92
N THR A 115 3.57 29.43 9.57
CA THR A 115 4.57 30.19 8.81
C THR A 115 5.61 30.84 9.73
N ASP A 116 5.21 31.37 10.89
CA ASP A 116 6.14 32.13 11.75
C ASP A 116 7.12 31.24 12.55
N THR A 117 6.75 30.02 12.92
CA THR A 117 7.61 29.16 13.76
C THR A 117 8.73 28.45 12.97
N ILE A 118 8.55 28.22 11.67
CA ILE A 118 9.59 27.58 10.84
C ILE A 118 10.71 28.59 10.50
N GLU A 119 10.37 29.87 10.29
CA GLU A 119 11.38 30.88 9.98
C GLU A 119 12.36 31.13 11.15
N GLU A 120 11.88 31.09 12.39
CA GLU A 120 12.72 31.34 13.56
C GLU A 120 13.67 30.17 13.89
N SER A 121 13.20 28.92 13.72
CA SER A 121 14.01 27.71 14.00
C SER A 121 15.14 27.49 12.98
N VAL A 122 14.91 27.83 11.71
CA VAL A 122 15.94 27.71 10.66
C VAL A 122 17.01 28.79 10.81
N ARG A 123 16.63 30.02 11.21
CA ARG A 123 17.58 31.12 11.42
C ARG A 123 18.52 30.85 12.61
N ASP A 124 18.01 30.31 13.72
CA ASP A 124 18.85 30.04 14.90
C ASP A 124 19.78 28.83 14.72
N SER A 125 19.44 27.91 13.80
CA SER A 125 20.28 26.76 13.47
C SER A 125 21.44 27.13 12.53
N ILE A 126 21.22 28.05 11.58
CA ILE A 126 22.26 28.50 10.64
C ILE A 126 23.26 29.44 11.32
N SER A 127 22.81 30.30 12.24
CA SER A 127 23.69 31.24 12.97
C SER A 127 24.75 30.53 13.83
N ARG A 128 24.46 29.31 14.32
CA ARG A 128 25.40 28.50 15.11
C ARG A 128 26.44 27.76 14.26
N LEU A 129 26.15 27.48 12.99
CA LEU A 129 27.09 26.79 12.10
C LEU A 129 28.12 27.74 11.45
N PHE A 130 27.82 29.03 11.35
CA PHE A 130 28.67 30.03 10.68
C PHE A 130 29.28 31.08 11.60
N ARG A 131 29.37 30.81 12.92
CA ARG A 131 30.07 31.74 13.83
C ARG A 131 31.58 31.70 13.54
N PRO A 132 32.22 32.80 13.11
CA PRO A 132 33.68 32.85 12.98
C PRO A 132 34.29 32.68 14.36
N ARG A 133 35.25 31.77 14.50
CA ARG A 133 36.11 31.72 15.69
C ARG A 133 37.00 32.95 15.69
N GLY A 134 36.62 33.95 16.48
CA GLY A 134 37.43 35.10 16.88
C GLY A 134 37.33 35.24 18.38
#